data_AF-A0A2A2M2B6-F1
#
_entry.id   AF-A0A2A2M2B6-F1
#
_cell.length_a   1.000
_cell.length_b   1.000
_cell.length_c   1.000
_cell.angle_alpha   90.00
_cell.angle_beta   90.00
_cell.angle_gamma   90.00
#
_symmetry.space_group_name_H-M   'P 1'
#
loop_
_entity.id
_entity.type
_entity.pdbx_description
1 polymer ?
#
loop_
_entity_poly.entity_id
_entity_poly.type
_entity_poly.pdbx_seq_one_letter_code
_entity_poly.pdbx_strand_id
1 'polypeptide(L)'
;MNIQNAREILEDVRFAETEEVKLVKAQRETTIFINRHKAHGTVQYQVINDVSRLSNDEMERIVAVFVHGPAWQFKGWNYFGLNDKGEMVNKWNAKPVNIFSDVQAFHIYYDDIKIEPNVLKWNVERIPVSRMKRYKDKANLARIWEKIDKHIQKNRPWLRY
;
A
#
# COMPACT_ATOMS: atom_id res chain seq x y z
N MET A 1 3.17 -6.12 6.22
CA MET A 1 1.77 -5.84 6.61
C MET A 1 0.86 -6.80 5.85
N ASN A 2 -0.25 -7.20 6.44
CA ASN A 2 -1.34 -7.87 5.72
C ASN A 2 -2.66 -7.21 6.11
N ILE A 3 -3.77 -7.66 5.52
CA ILE A 3 -5.06 -7.03 5.75
C ILE A 3 -5.51 -7.06 7.22
N GLN A 4 -5.04 -8.03 8.00
CA GLN A 4 -5.46 -8.20 9.38
C GLN A 4 -4.91 -7.11 10.28
N ASN A 5 -3.65 -6.69 10.07
CA ASN A 5 -3.02 -5.61 10.84
C ASN A 5 -3.00 -4.25 10.12
N ALA A 6 -3.70 -4.14 8.97
CA ALA A 6 -3.71 -2.92 8.18
C ALA A 6 -4.44 -1.77 8.89
N ARG A 7 -5.52 -2.06 9.63
CA ARG A 7 -6.24 -1.01 10.39
C ARG A 7 -5.34 -0.43 11.48
N GLU A 8 -4.70 -1.27 12.28
CA GLU A 8 -3.82 -0.85 13.37
C GLU A 8 -2.64 -0.02 12.81
N ILE A 9 -2.06 -0.45 11.69
CA ILE A 9 -0.91 0.24 11.07
C ILE A 9 -1.32 1.58 10.42
N LEU A 10 -2.46 1.62 9.74
CA LEU A 10 -2.84 2.77 8.91
C LEU A 10 -3.77 3.74 9.64
N GLU A 11 -4.73 3.25 10.42
CA GLU A 11 -5.67 4.10 11.18
C GLU A 11 -5.06 4.50 12.53
N ASP A 12 -4.56 3.53 13.30
CA ASP A 12 -4.03 3.79 14.65
C ASP A 12 -2.55 4.19 14.66
N VAL A 13 -1.87 4.11 13.51
CA VAL A 13 -0.43 4.38 13.35
C VAL A 13 0.40 3.56 14.36
N ARG A 14 -0.01 2.31 14.56
CA ARG A 14 0.58 1.36 15.52
C ARG A 14 0.92 0.06 14.81
N PHE A 15 2.14 -0.42 15.01
CA PHE A 15 2.47 -1.77 14.58
C PHE A 15 1.82 -2.79 15.50
N ALA A 16 1.07 -3.72 14.93
CA ALA A 16 0.51 -4.89 15.61
C ALA A 16 0.98 -6.16 14.91
N GLU A 17 1.41 -7.15 15.69
CA GLU A 17 1.79 -8.44 15.14
C GLU A 17 0.55 -9.18 14.65
N THR A 18 0.67 -9.86 13.51
CA THR A 18 -0.47 -10.54 12.89
C THR A 18 -1.08 -11.61 13.82
N GLU A 19 -0.26 -12.29 14.61
CA GLU A 19 -0.72 -13.31 15.57
C GLU A 19 -1.56 -12.69 16.68
N GLU A 20 -1.13 -11.55 17.25
CA GLU A 20 -1.89 -10.78 18.23
C GLU A 20 -3.29 -10.40 17.69
N VAL A 21 -3.35 -9.96 16.42
CA VAL A 21 -4.62 -9.56 15.79
C VAL A 21 -5.51 -10.77 15.46
N LYS A 22 -4.95 -11.89 15.01
CA LYS A 22 -5.70 -13.12 14.70
C LYS A 22 -6.38 -13.74 15.93
N LEU A 23 -5.76 -13.61 17.09
CA LEU A 23 -6.35 -14.07 18.35
C LEU A 23 -7.62 -13.28 18.72
N VAL A 24 -7.74 -12.05 18.22
CA VAL A 24 -8.86 -11.14 18.49
C VAL A 24 -9.91 -11.15 17.37
N LYS A 25 -9.49 -11.35 16.10
CA LYS A 25 -10.35 -11.27 14.91
C LYS A 25 -10.41 -12.62 14.17
N ALA A 26 -11.56 -13.28 14.23
CA ALA A 26 -11.77 -14.62 13.65
C ALA A 26 -12.09 -14.65 12.15
N GLN A 27 -12.39 -13.51 11.51
CA GLN A 27 -12.78 -13.46 10.09
C GLN A 27 -11.61 -13.14 9.15
N ARG A 28 -11.58 -13.86 8.02
CA ARG A 28 -10.72 -13.54 6.87
C ARG A 28 -11.43 -12.50 6.00
N GLU A 29 -11.34 -11.24 6.39
CA GLU A 29 -11.76 -10.13 5.52
C GLU A 29 -10.78 -10.01 4.35
N THR A 30 -11.28 -9.88 3.12
CA THR A 30 -10.49 -9.61 1.90
C THR A 30 -10.44 -8.12 1.58
N THR A 31 -11.28 -7.33 2.24
CA THR A 31 -11.39 -5.89 2.12
C THR A 31 -11.71 -5.31 3.49
N ILE A 32 -11.00 -4.26 3.89
CA ILE A 32 -11.32 -3.45 5.06
C ILE A 32 -11.48 -1.99 4.62
N PHE A 33 -12.32 -1.25 5.33
CA PHE A 33 -12.38 0.21 5.25
C PHE A 33 -11.69 0.79 6.49
N ILE A 34 -10.91 1.84 6.27
CA ILE A 34 -10.23 2.61 7.32
C ILE A 34 -10.59 4.08 7.14
N ASN A 35 -10.72 4.81 8.26
CA ASN A 35 -11.01 6.22 8.23
C ASN A 35 -9.76 7.02 8.59
N ARG A 36 -9.39 7.95 7.72
CA ARG A 36 -8.27 8.85 7.96
C ARG A 36 -8.77 10.24 8.25
N HIS A 37 -8.48 10.75 9.45
CA HIS A 37 -8.74 12.13 9.80
C HIS A 37 -7.68 13.07 9.20
N LYS A 38 -8.14 14.08 8.46
CA LYS A 38 -7.35 15.17 7.89
C LYS A 38 -7.87 16.50 8.42
N ALA A 39 -7.11 17.58 8.21
CA ALA A 39 -7.48 18.91 8.69
C ALA A 39 -8.87 19.40 8.23
N HIS A 40 -9.31 18.97 7.04
CA HIS A 40 -10.56 19.41 6.41
C HIS A 40 -11.68 18.35 6.44
N GLY A 41 -11.51 17.25 7.18
CA GLY A 41 -12.51 16.21 7.29
C GLY A 41 -11.93 14.80 7.36
N THR A 42 -12.80 13.80 7.31
CA THR A 42 -12.44 12.39 7.35
C THR A 42 -12.54 11.79 5.94
N VAL A 43 -11.54 11.02 5.56
CA VAL A 43 -11.48 10.37 4.25
C VAL A 43 -11.36 8.87 4.45
N GLN A 44 -12.26 8.13 3.82
CA GLN A 44 -12.27 6.68 3.89
C GLN A 44 -11.37 6.09 2.81
N TYR A 45 -10.51 5.17 3.22
CA TYR A 45 -9.68 4.37 2.32
C TYR A 45 -10.14 2.92 2.37
N GLN A 46 -10.13 2.27 1.22
CA GLN A 46 -10.34 0.84 1.10
C GLN A 46 -8.99 0.14 1.00
N VAL A 47 -8.77 -0.86 1.83
CA VAL A 47 -7.59 -1.73 1.78
C VAL A 47 -8.04 -3.11 1.36
N ILE A 48 -7.47 -3.61 0.27
CA ILE A 48 -7.81 -4.92 -0.31
C ILE A 48 -6.57 -5.81 -0.35
N ASN A 49 -6.78 -7.12 -0.38
CA ASN A 49 -5.70 -8.10 -0.55
C ASN A 49 -5.61 -8.69 -1.97
N ASP A 50 -6.65 -8.51 -2.78
CA ASP A 50 -6.80 -9.10 -4.11
C ASP A 50 -7.35 -8.06 -5.07
N VAL A 51 -6.57 -7.74 -6.11
CA VAL A 51 -6.94 -6.79 -7.15
C VAL A 51 -7.72 -7.44 -8.30
N SER A 52 -7.87 -8.76 -8.32
CA SER A 52 -8.45 -9.50 -9.46
C SER A 52 -9.91 -9.15 -9.75
N ARG A 53 -10.61 -8.58 -8.76
CA ARG A 53 -12.02 -8.19 -8.84
C ARG A 53 -12.23 -6.70 -9.14
N LEU A 54 -11.16 -5.93 -9.23
CA LEU A 54 -11.27 -4.50 -9.51
C LEU A 54 -11.56 -4.25 -10.99
N SER A 55 -12.51 -3.36 -11.24
CA SER A 55 -12.68 -2.72 -12.54
C SER A 55 -11.49 -1.82 -12.88
N ASN A 56 -11.40 -1.41 -14.15
CA ASN A 56 -10.32 -0.53 -14.58
C ASN A 56 -10.32 0.83 -13.84
N ASP A 57 -11.51 1.36 -13.56
CA ASP A 57 -11.70 2.62 -12.82
C ASP A 57 -11.29 2.49 -11.35
N GLU A 58 -11.50 1.32 -10.75
CA GLU A 58 -11.01 1.04 -9.39
C GLU A 58 -9.49 0.84 -9.36
N MET A 59 -8.92 0.19 -10.39
CA MET A 59 -7.48 0.07 -10.55
C MET A 59 -6.80 1.45 -10.63
N GLU A 60 -7.39 2.41 -11.34
CA GLU A 60 -6.87 3.78 -11.44
C GLU A 60 -6.78 4.50 -10.07
N ARG A 61 -7.70 4.17 -9.16
CA ARG A 61 -7.81 4.76 -7.82
C ARG A 61 -6.85 4.16 -6.81
N ILE A 62 -6.05 3.16 -7.18
CA ILE A 62 -5.01 2.61 -6.31
C ILE A 62 -3.90 3.65 -6.13
N VAL A 63 -3.71 4.09 -4.89
CA VAL A 63 -2.72 5.13 -4.53
C VAL A 63 -1.48 4.56 -3.85
N ALA A 64 -1.58 3.38 -3.24
CA ALA A 64 -0.49 2.75 -2.51
C ALA A 64 -0.52 1.22 -2.61
N VAL A 65 0.66 0.59 -2.48
CA VAL A 65 0.80 -0.87 -2.41
C VAL A 65 1.84 -1.27 -1.36
N PHE A 66 1.53 -2.32 -0.60
CA PHE A 66 2.45 -2.90 0.39
C PHE A 66 3.08 -4.18 -0.18
N VAL A 67 4.40 -4.16 -0.36
CA VAL A 67 5.13 -5.18 -1.11
C VAL A 67 5.84 -6.16 -0.18
N HIS A 68 5.89 -7.43 -0.58
CA HIS A 68 6.59 -8.48 0.17
C HIS A 68 7.91 -8.92 -0.49
N GLY A 69 8.13 -8.59 -1.76
CA GLY A 69 9.38 -8.87 -2.50
C GLY A 69 9.26 -9.84 -3.68
N PRO A 70 8.43 -10.89 -3.65
CA PRO A 70 8.26 -11.75 -4.82
C PRO A 70 7.48 -11.05 -5.94
N ALA A 71 8.01 -11.05 -7.17
CA ALA A 71 7.36 -10.42 -8.33
C ALA A 71 5.98 -11.01 -8.65
N TRP A 72 5.74 -12.28 -8.32
CA TRP A 72 4.44 -12.93 -8.52
C TRP A 72 3.31 -12.26 -7.74
N GLN A 73 3.60 -11.48 -6.69
CA GLN A 73 2.62 -10.66 -5.96
C GLN A 73 1.81 -9.77 -6.92
N PHE A 74 2.41 -9.36 -8.03
CA PHE A 74 1.82 -8.46 -9.02
C PHE A 74 1.14 -9.19 -10.18
N LYS A 75 1.03 -10.52 -10.14
CA LYS A 75 0.27 -11.27 -11.13
C LYS A 75 -1.18 -10.76 -11.14
N GLY A 76 -1.68 -10.39 -12.32
CA GLY A 76 -3.04 -9.87 -12.50
C GLY A 76 -3.19 -8.36 -12.25
N TRP A 77 -2.12 -7.65 -11.92
CA TRP A 77 -2.14 -6.18 -11.82
C TRP A 77 -2.16 -5.56 -13.22
N ASN A 78 -3.38 -5.39 -13.74
CA ASN A 78 -3.65 -4.88 -15.07
C ASN A 78 -4.44 -3.58 -14.94
N TYR A 79 -3.82 -2.48 -15.33
CA TYR A 79 -4.49 -1.19 -15.45
C TYR A 79 -4.36 -0.76 -16.91
N PHE A 80 -5.51 -0.56 -17.54
CA PHE A 80 -5.62 -0.14 -18.92
C PHE A 80 -5.84 1.37 -18.97
N GLY A 81 -5.04 2.05 -19.78
CA GLY A 81 -5.16 3.48 -20.00
C GLY A 81 -4.54 3.88 -21.33
N LEU A 82 -4.75 5.13 -21.74
CA LEU A 82 -4.19 5.65 -22.97
C LEU A 82 -2.67 5.87 -22.82
N ASN A 83 -1.91 5.49 -23.84
CA ASN A 83 -0.51 5.88 -24.00
C ASN A 83 -0.39 7.27 -24.64
N ASP A 84 0.85 7.74 -24.84
CA ASP A 84 1.13 9.05 -25.45
C ASP A 84 0.61 9.19 -26.90
N LYS A 85 0.26 8.08 -27.55
CA LYS A 85 -0.32 8.03 -28.90
C LYS A 85 -1.85 7.94 -28.89
N GLY A 86 -2.49 7.94 -27.71
CA GLY A 86 -3.93 7.79 -27.57
C GLY A 86 -4.44 6.36 -27.74
N GLU A 87 -3.58 5.35 -27.63
CA GLU A 87 -3.96 3.94 -27.76
C GLU A 87 -4.20 3.33 -26.37
N MET A 88 -5.26 2.52 -26.24
CA MET A 88 -5.54 1.78 -25.01
C MET A 88 -4.50 0.67 -24.82
N VAL A 89 -3.75 0.72 -23.73
CA VAL A 89 -2.71 -0.27 -23.40
C VAL A 89 -2.79 -0.70 -21.94
N ASN A 90 -2.35 -1.91 -21.64
CA ASN A 90 -2.10 -2.32 -20.24
C ASN A 90 -0.84 -1.61 -19.74
N LYS A 91 -1.00 -0.46 -19.07
CA LYS A 91 0.11 0.38 -18.59
C LYS A 91 0.99 -0.36 -17.60
N TRP A 92 0.40 -1.14 -16.70
CA TRP A 92 1.13 -1.85 -15.65
C TRP A 92 1.72 -3.18 -16.11
N ASN A 93 0.95 -3.95 -16.89
CA ASN A 93 1.37 -5.25 -17.43
C ASN A 93 2.02 -6.18 -16.39
N ALA A 94 1.50 -6.18 -15.16
CA ALA A 94 2.06 -6.92 -14.01
C ALA A 94 3.56 -6.66 -13.71
N LYS A 95 4.13 -5.55 -14.21
CA LYS A 95 5.54 -5.20 -14.00
C LYS A 95 5.70 -4.25 -12.81
N PRO A 96 6.47 -4.61 -11.78
CA PRO A 96 6.68 -3.75 -10.60
C PRO A 96 7.15 -2.34 -10.94
N VAL A 97 8.07 -2.20 -11.92
CA VAL A 97 8.58 -0.89 -12.36
C VAL A 97 7.47 0.03 -12.86
N ASN A 98 6.52 -0.52 -13.64
CA ASN A 98 5.42 0.26 -14.18
C ASN A 98 4.39 0.58 -13.09
N ILE A 99 4.06 -0.40 -12.25
CA ILE A 99 3.13 -0.23 -11.13
C ILE A 99 3.64 0.85 -10.18
N PHE A 100 4.92 0.80 -9.80
CA PHE A 100 5.52 1.72 -8.81
C PHE A 100 5.85 3.10 -9.38
N SER A 101 5.68 3.31 -10.69
CA SER A 101 5.70 4.65 -11.29
C SER A 101 4.36 5.37 -11.06
N ASP A 102 3.27 4.62 -10.95
CA ASP A 102 1.90 5.12 -10.80
C ASP A 102 1.35 5.02 -9.36
N VAL A 103 1.90 4.10 -8.56
CA VAL A 103 1.42 3.74 -7.23
C VAL A 103 2.57 3.85 -6.23
N GLN A 104 2.32 4.49 -5.08
CA GLN A 104 3.35 4.59 -4.05
C GLN A 104 3.55 3.23 -3.35
N ALA A 105 4.73 2.62 -3.55
CA ALA A 105 5.05 1.33 -2.97
C ALA A 105 5.73 1.45 -1.59
N PHE A 106 5.38 0.56 -0.67
CA PHE A 106 5.93 0.48 0.69
C PHE A 106 6.35 -0.95 1.04
N HIS A 107 7.46 -1.10 1.76
CA HIS A 107 7.87 -2.36 2.38
C HIS A 107 8.06 -2.15 3.88
N ILE A 108 7.16 -2.68 4.69
CA ILE A 108 7.30 -2.70 6.15
C ILE A 108 8.06 -3.96 6.55
N TYR A 109 9.18 -3.81 7.25
CA TYR A 109 10.08 -4.91 7.60
C TYR A 109 10.68 -4.70 8.98
N TYR A 110 11.07 -5.79 9.64
CA TYR A 110 11.82 -5.69 10.88
C TYR A 110 13.26 -5.27 10.61
N ASP A 111 13.77 -4.34 11.41
CA ASP A 111 15.13 -3.78 11.27
C ASP A 111 16.26 -4.81 11.51
N ASP A 112 15.94 -5.93 12.14
CA ASP A 112 16.84 -7.06 12.39
C ASP A 112 16.79 -8.15 11.28
N ILE A 113 15.95 -7.99 10.25
CA ILE A 113 15.81 -8.95 9.15
C ILE A 113 16.43 -8.42 7.86
N LYS A 114 17.12 -9.30 7.13
CA LYS A 114 17.63 -9.01 5.79
C LYS A 114 16.47 -8.73 4.82
N ILE A 115 16.53 -7.58 4.16
CA ILE A 115 15.55 -7.16 3.16
C ILE A 115 15.66 -8.06 1.91
N GLU A 116 14.50 -8.37 1.33
CA GLU A 116 14.41 -9.17 0.11
C GLU A 116 15.09 -8.47 -1.09
N PRO A 117 15.91 -9.18 -1.90
CA PRO A 117 16.70 -8.58 -2.98
C PRO A 117 15.92 -7.78 -4.04
N ASN A 118 14.69 -8.17 -4.40
CA ASN A 118 13.90 -7.39 -5.35
C ASN A 118 13.41 -6.08 -4.73
N VAL A 119 13.03 -6.08 -3.45
CA VAL A 119 12.67 -4.84 -2.73
C VAL A 119 13.81 -3.83 -2.76
N LEU A 120 15.06 -4.28 -2.68
CA LEU A 120 16.23 -3.40 -2.78
C LEU A 120 16.42 -2.77 -4.17
N LYS A 121 15.89 -3.40 -5.22
CA LYS A 121 16.00 -2.94 -6.61
C LYS A 121 14.80 -2.08 -7.04
N TRP A 122 13.65 -2.29 -6.43
CA TRP A 122 12.42 -1.58 -6.78
C TRP A 122 12.32 -0.21 -6.13
N ASN A 123 11.57 0.70 -6.76
CA ASN A 123 11.24 2.00 -6.18
C ASN A 123 10.20 1.83 -5.06
N VAL A 124 10.66 1.48 -3.87
CA VAL A 124 9.83 1.15 -2.71
C VAL A 124 10.31 1.90 -1.48
N GLU A 125 9.40 2.56 -0.77
CA GLU A 125 9.69 3.17 0.52
C GLU A 125 9.80 2.08 1.59
N ARG A 126 11.00 1.92 2.14
CA ARG A 126 11.31 0.91 3.16
C ARG A 126 11.03 1.49 4.55
N ILE A 127 10.07 0.91 5.26
CA ILE A 127 9.60 1.35 6.58
C ILE A 127 10.09 0.34 7.64
N PRO A 128 11.19 0.64 8.37
CA PRO A 128 11.67 -0.25 9.40
C PRO A 128 10.77 -0.19 10.63
N VAL A 129 10.50 -1.35 11.20
CA VAL A 129 9.90 -1.49 12.54
C VAL A 129 10.85 -2.27 13.42
N SER A 130 10.90 -1.92 14.70
CA SER A 130 11.82 -2.57 15.63
C SER A 130 11.07 -3.51 16.57
N ARG A 131 11.57 -4.73 16.77
CA ARG A 131 11.00 -5.63 17.79
C ARG A 131 11.21 -5.08 19.22
N MET A 132 12.32 -4.38 19.44
CA MET A 132 12.72 -3.85 20.76
C MET A 132 12.36 -2.37 20.94
N LYS A 133 12.49 -1.55 19.90
CA LYS A 133 12.36 -0.08 19.97
C LYS A 133 11.04 0.40 19.38
N ARG A 134 9.93 -0.15 19.87
CA ARG A 134 8.55 0.14 19.39
C ARG A 134 8.16 1.63 19.40
N TYR A 135 8.78 2.45 20.26
CA TYR A 135 8.52 3.89 20.31
C TYR A 135 8.86 4.63 19.00
N LYS A 136 9.74 4.06 18.16
CA LYS A 136 10.09 4.64 16.85
C LYS A 136 9.10 4.26 15.75
N ASP A 137 8.36 3.17 15.93
CA ASP A 137 7.46 2.65 14.91
C ASP A 137 6.41 3.69 14.53
N LYS A 138 5.85 4.43 15.51
CA LYS A 138 4.85 5.46 15.25
C LYS A 138 5.33 6.53 14.26
N ALA A 139 6.55 7.04 14.43
CA ALA A 139 7.13 8.02 13.51
C ALA A 139 7.38 7.43 12.11
N ASN A 140 7.86 6.17 12.05
CA ASN A 140 8.10 5.49 10.78
C ASN A 140 6.80 5.18 10.04
N LEU A 141 5.75 4.75 10.74
CA LEU A 141 4.43 4.48 10.16
C LEU A 141 3.74 5.77 9.72
N ALA A 142 3.87 6.88 10.46
CA ALA A 142 3.30 8.17 10.09
C ALA A 142 3.80 8.66 8.71
N ARG A 143 5.05 8.32 8.33
CA ARG A 143 5.60 8.65 7.01
C ARG A 143 4.84 8.02 5.84
N ILE A 144 4.13 6.90 6.07
CA ILE A 144 3.32 6.26 5.03
C ILE A 144 2.29 7.26 4.50
N TRP A 145 1.56 7.91 5.40
CA TRP A 145 0.53 8.87 5.02
C TRP A 145 1.09 10.14 4.38
N GLU A 146 2.23 10.64 4.86
CA GLU A 146 2.91 11.76 4.23
C GLU A 146 3.27 11.46 2.77
N LYS A 147 3.77 10.24 2.51
CA LYS A 147 4.14 9.79 1.17
C LYS A 147 2.92 9.57 0.28
N ILE A 148 1.85 8.98 0.82
CA ILE A 148 0.57 8.82 0.11
C ILE A 148 0.01 10.19 -0.28
N ASP A 149 -0.03 11.16 0.64
CA ASP A 149 -0.57 12.49 0.36
C ASP A 149 0.20 13.20 -0.76
N LYS A 150 1.53 13.19 -0.68
CA LYS A 150 2.40 13.77 -1.70
C LYS A 150 2.23 13.09 -3.05
N HIS A 151 2.07 11.76 -3.05
CA HIS A 151 1.83 10.99 -4.27
C HIS A 151 0.49 11.34 -4.91
N ILE A 152 -0.59 11.41 -4.13
CA ILE A 152 -1.92 11.75 -4.65
C ILE A 152 -1.94 13.18 -5.19
N GLN A 153 -1.39 14.16 -4.44
CA GLN A 153 -1.27 15.56 -4.88
C GLN A 153 -0.57 15.68 -6.24
N LYS A 154 0.51 14.92 -6.43
CA LYS A 154 1.33 14.99 -7.65
C LYS A 154 0.70 14.23 -8.81
N ASN A 155 0.25 13.00 -8.59
CA ASN A 155 -0.03 12.04 -9.66
C ASN A 155 -1.52 11.77 -9.86
N ARG A 156 -2.37 12.14 -8.90
CA ARG A 156 -3.82 11.88 -8.90
C ARG A 156 -4.62 13.08 -8.35
N PRO A 157 -4.39 14.32 -8.83
CA PRO A 157 -5.04 15.52 -8.27
C PRO A 157 -6.56 15.55 -8.42
N TRP A 158 -7.13 14.71 -9.29
CA TRP A 158 -8.58 14.58 -9.46
C TRP A 158 -9.26 13.72 -8.38
N LEU A 159 -8.49 12.92 -7.63
CA LEU A 159 -9.04 12.15 -6.51
C LEU A 159 -9.39 13.12 -5.38
N ARG A 160 -10.59 12.97 -4.82
CA ARG A 160 -10.99 13.65 -3.59
C ARG A 160 -10.59 12.76 -2.41
N TYR A 161 -9.68 13.23 -1.55
CA TYR A 161 -9.01 12.41 -0.56
C TYR A 161 -8.48 13.18 0.66
#